data_AF-A0A946XPH4-F1
#
_entry.id   AF-A0A946XPH4-F1
#
_cell.length_a   1.000
_cell.length_b   1.000
_cell.length_c   1.000
_cell.angle_alpha   90.00
_cell.angle_beta   90.00
_cell.angle_gamma   90.00
#
_symmetry.space_group_name_H-M   'P 1'
#
loop_
_entity.id
_entity.type
_entity.pdbx_description
1 polymer ?
#
loop_
_entity_poly.entity_id
_entity_poly.type
_entity_poly.pdbx_seq_one_letter_code
_entity_poly.pdbx_strand_id
1 'polypeptide(L)'
;TGAGSTVLHIEAAKEKGCKVGPLDQTIYGIGGEAPAAKTEVPEIRLGQAAIKDQVLLSADMFKDIPNARKNYDAILGAEFMSQMRAVISYKEGRIFFRPDLINEDDEKEAPKVPEYRFFKTKDRKTYKGKIAKKNASSVEISIEGQKKNLVVPTGRLTDEDQKYVTDWSPQREVFLRQCRGLKVEDILELRKYQSFEYKRRGNHIFVDGALNNKKTRFMIDTGAGSSVLHVEWAKETGCDVGPMDQTVFGIGGKAPAAITKVPVLTMGRAKFENRQLLSVDLFKQLGGNRAYGAIFGADFMRETDAVITYREQKVFLQPDK
;
A
#
# COMPACT_ATOMS: atom_id res chain seq x y z
N THR A 1 6.02 0.63 -3.45
CA THR A 1 6.71 -0.68 -3.37
C THR A 1 7.84 -0.83 -4.41
N GLY A 2 7.74 -0.17 -5.57
CA GLY A 2 8.76 -0.17 -6.61
C GLY A 2 10.02 0.62 -6.36
N ALA A 3 9.86 1.86 -5.90
CA ALA A 3 10.96 2.66 -5.41
C ALA A 3 11.27 2.31 -3.96
N GLY A 4 12.54 2.05 -3.65
CA GLY A 4 12.99 1.78 -2.29
C GLY A 4 13.07 3.04 -1.44
N SER A 5 13.10 4.22 -2.06
CA SER A 5 13.15 5.52 -1.41
C SER A 5 12.22 6.48 -2.12
N THR A 6 11.69 7.46 -1.41
CA THR A 6 10.90 8.55 -1.98
C THR A 6 11.83 9.46 -2.77
N VAL A 7 11.47 9.69 -4.03
CA VAL A 7 12.25 10.51 -4.96
C VAL A 7 11.38 11.64 -5.48
N LEU A 8 11.88 12.86 -5.39
CA LEU A 8 11.28 14.07 -5.98
C LEU A 8 11.85 14.32 -7.38
N HIS A 9 11.05 14.91 -8.25
CA HIS A 9 11.58 15.47 -9.48
C HIS A 9 12.37 16.73 -9.12
N ILE A 10 13.64 16.77 -9.51
CA ILE A 10 14.57 17.81 -9.06
C ILE A 10 14.12 19.22 -9.42
N GLU A 11 13.57 19.44 -10.62
CA GLU A 11 13.07 20.77 -11.02
C GLU A 11 11.80 21.15 -10.24
N ALA A 12 10.88 20.21 -10.02
CA ALA A 12 9.69 20.46 -9.22
C ALA A 12 10.03 20.76 -7.75
N ALA A 13 11.08 20.13 -7.20
CA ALA A 13 11.57 20.43 -5.85
C ALA A 13 12.10 21.86 -5.74
N LYS A 14 12.89 22.32 -6.74
CA LYS A 14 13.40 23.71 -6.81
C LYS A 14 12.26 24.72 -6.94
N GLU A 15 11.32 24.47 -7.86
CA GLU A 15 10.14 25.33 -8.08
C GLU A 15 9.30 25.52 -6.82
N LYS A 16 9.23 24.49 -5.96
CA LYS A 16 8.52 24.52 -4.68
C LYS A 16 9.35 25.03 -3.51
N GLY A 17 10.57 25.53 -3.75
CA GLY A 17 11.43 26.11 -2.73
C GLY A 17 12.09 25.10 -1.79
N CYS A 18 12.16 23.81 -2.16
CA CYS A 18 12.94 22.84 -1.40
C CYS A 18 14.44 23.12 -1.57
N LYS A 19 15.25 22.86 -0.53
CA LYS A 19 16.71 23.06 -0.65
C LYS A 19 17.35 21.81 -1.23
N VAL A 20 17.66 21.86 -2.53
CA VAL A 20 18.31 20.78 -3.26
C VAL A 20 19.82 20.88 -3.10
N GLY A 21 20.44 19.83 -2.55
CA GLY A 21 21.89 19.71 -2.40
C GLY A 21 22.63 19.36 -3.70
N PRO A 22 23.93 19.01 -3.62
CA PRO A 22 24.69 18.55 -4.77
C PRO A 22 24.18 17.20 -5.30
N LEU A 23 24.36 16.96 -6.61
CA LEU A 23 24.05 15.69 -7.29
C LEU A 23 25.15 14.64 -7.05
N ASP A 24 25.40 14.31 -5.78
CA ASP A 24 26.46 13.41 -5.34
C ASP A 24 25.96 12.03 -4.86
N GLN A 25 24.65 11.80 -4.92
CA GLN A 25 24.02 10.51 -4.65
C GLN A 25 23.74 9.78 -5.97
N THR A 26 23.58 8.46 -5.88
CA THR A 26 23.21 7.61 -7.02
C THR A 26 21.95 6.81 -6.69
N ILE A 27 20.99 6.82 -7.61
CA ILE A 27 19.80 5.96 -7.55
C ILE A 27 19.77 5.02 -8.74
N TYR A 28 19.11 3.87 -8.58
CA TYR A 28 19.07 2.80 -9.58
C TYR A 28 17.64 2.46 -9.98
N GLY A 29 17.47 2.04 -11.23
CA GLY A 29 16.26 1.37 -11.69
C GLY A 29 16.38 0.88 -13.13
N ILE A 30 15.25 0.68 -13.80
CA ILE A 30 15.25 0.26 -15.21
C ILE A 30 15.99 1.31 -16.04
N GLY A 31 16.89 0.84 -16.90
CA GLY A 31 17.76 1.67 -17.75
C GLY A 31 19.15 1.92 -17.17
N GLY A 32 19.35 1.79 -15.85
CA GLY A 32 20.64 1.99 -15.19
C GLY A 32 20.57 2.88 -13.95
N GLU A 33 21.58 3.75 -13.80
CA GLU A 33 21.71 4.66 -12.67
C GLU A 33 21.39 6.11 -13.06
N ALA A 34 20.98 6.90 -12.07
CA ALA A 34 20.76 8.33 -12.21
C ALA A 34 21.38 9.09 -11.04
N PRO A 35 21.97 10.28 -11.29
CA PRO A 35 22.44 11.14 -10.22
C PRO A 35 21.26 11.71 -9.44
N ALA A 36 21.43 11.81 -8.12
CA ALA A 36 20.43 12.32 -7.21
C ALA A 36 21.07 13.26 -6.18
N ALA A 37 20.24 14.13 -5.60
CA ALA A 37 20.63 15.06 -4.54
C ALA A 37 19.81 14.80 -3.28
N LYS A 38 20.43 14.96 -2.11
CA LYS A 38 19.69 15.11 -0.87
C LYS A 38 18.98 16.46 -0.88
N THR A 39 17.70 16.46 -0.54
CA THR A 39 16.83 17.63 -0.61
C THR A 39 16.10 17.81 0.72
N GLU A 40 16.26 18.99 1.33
CA GLU A 40 15.46 19.37 2.49
C GLU A 40 14.06 19.77 2.05
N VAL A 41 13.06 19.12 2.63
CA VAL A 41 11.64 19.26 2.32
C VAL A 41 10.92 19.71 3.59
N PRO A 42 10.59 21.00 3.71
CA PRO A 42 9.99 21.54 4.93
C PRO A 42 8.63 20.92 5.28
N GLU A 43 7.80 20.64 4.27
CA GLU A 43 6.49 20.02 4.46
C GLU A 43 6.07 19.20 3.23
N ILE A 44 5.52 18.02 3.48
CA ILE A 44 4.75 17.22 2.52
C ILE A 44 3.32 17.14 3.04
N ARG A 45 2.36 17.53 2.20
CA ARG A 45 0.94 17.48 2.55
C ARG A 45 0.23 16.39 1.75
N LEU A 46 -0.34 15.42 2.46
CA LEU A 46 -1.13 14.31 1.88
C LEU A 46 -2.54 14.34 2.46
N GLY A 47 -3.47 14.96 1.73
CA GLY A 47 -4.81 15.23 2.23
C GLY A 47 -4.76 16.16 3.45
N GLN A 48 -5.24 15.67 4.60
CA GLN A 48 -5.21 16.41 5.87
C GLN A 48 -3.91 16.20 6.67
N ALA A 49 -3.04 15.29 6.23
CA ALA A 49 -1.78 15.02 6.89
C ALA A 49 -0.71 16.03 6.47
N ALA A 50 0.05 16.55 7.43
CA ALA A 50 1.24 17.36 7.20
C ALA A 50 2.46 16.67 7.83
N ILE A 51 3.46 16.40 7.00
CA ILE A 51 4.69 15.71 7.35
C ILE A 51 5.81 16.71 7.18
N LYS A 52 6.55 17.02 8.25
CA LYS A 52 7.49 18.13 8.27
C LYS A 52 8.94 17.67 8.29
N ASP A 53 9.82 18.58 7.89
CA ASP A 53 11.27 18.50 8.10
C ASP A 53 11.89 17.20 7.59
N GLN A 54 11.55 16.83 6.36
CA GLN A 54 12.04 15.61 5.71
C GLN A 54 13.32 15.90 4.92
N VAL A 55 14.20 14.89 4.82
CA VAL A 55 15.32 14.90 3.87
C VAL A 55 15.10 13.75 2.89
N LEU A 56 14.77 14.09 1.65
CA LEU A 56 14.45 13.14 0.58
C LEU A 56 15.49 13.16 -0.52
N LEU A 57 15.43 12.18 -1.43
CA LEU A 57 16.21 12.23 -2.67
C LEU A 57 15.45 13.00 -3.74
N SER A 58 16.17 13.73 -4.59
CA SER A 58 15.62 14.32 -5.81
C SER A 58 16.48 13.97 -7.01
N ALA A 59 15.85 13.64 -8.13
CA ALA A 59 16.53 13.31 -9.39
C ALA A 59 15.71 13.80 -10.60
N ASP A 60 16.33 13.80 -11.78
CA ASP A 60 15.57 13.96 -13.02
C ASP A 60 14.86 12.64 -13.35
N MET A 61 13.55 12.59 -13.12
CA MET A 61 12.72 11.40 -13.32
C MET A 61 12.28 11.21 -14.78
N PHE A 62 12.51 12.19 -15.65
CA PHE A 62 11.93 12.24 -17.00
C PHE A 62 12.98 12.34 -18.11
N LYS A 63 14.27 12.37 -17.77
CA LYS A 63 15.42 12.57 -18.69
C LYS A 63 15.31 11.85 -20.04
N ASP A 64 14.89 10.60 -20.04
CA ASP A 64 14.86 9.73 -21.24
C ASP A 64 13.45 9.35 -21.70
N ILE A 65 12.40 9.96 -21.14
CA ILE A 65 11.01 9.67 -21.50
C ILE A 65 10.53 10.67 -22.57
N PRO A 66 10.28 10.23 -23.82
CA PRO A 66 9.84 11.13 -24.89
C PRO A 66 8.48 11.76 -24.55
N ASN A 67 8.35 13.07 -24.73
CA ASN A 67 7.12 13.82 -24.43
C ASN A 67 6.60 13.55 -23.02
N ALA A 68 7.50 13.34 -22.05
CA ALA A 68 7.13 13.12 -20.66
C ALA A 68 6.19 14.24 -20.19
N ARG A 69 4.92 13.90 -20.03
CA ARG A 69 4.02 14.79 -19.32
C ARG A 69 4.47 14.74 -17.86
N LYS A 70 5.02 15.84 -17.34
CA LYS A 70 5.40 16.02 -15.93
C LYS A 70 4.13 15.96 -15.07
N ASN A 71 3.58 14.76 -14.93
CA ASN A 71 2.28 14.51 -14.33
C ASN A 71 2.36 14.26 -12.83
N TYR A 72 3.57 14.15 -12.30
CA TYR A 72 3.82 13.93 -10.89
C TYR A 72 5.17 14.53 -10.50
N ASP A 73 5.23 15.02 -9.27
CA ASP A 73 6.42 15.68 -8.72
C ASP A 73 7.24 14.75 -7.83
N ALA A 74 6.67 13.61 -7.45
CA ALA A 74 7.27 12.69 -6.50
C ALA A 74 6.84 11.24 -6.77
N ILE A 75 7.75 10.31 -6.51
CA ILE A 75 7.46 8.89 -6.34
C ILE A 75 7.58 8.59 -4.85
N LEU A 76 6.47 8.21 -4.21
CA LEU A 76 6.48 7.78 -2.81
C LEU A 76 7.05 6.36 -2.70
N GLY A 77 8.17 6.26 -2.01
CA GLY A 77 8.92 5.03 -1.84
C GLY A 77 8.31 4.10 -0.79
N ALA A 78 8.81 2.87 -0.76
CA ALA A 78 8.31 1.85 0.13
C ALA A 78 8.64 2.09 1.62
N GLU A 79 9.65 2.89 1.93
CA GLU A 79 9.94 3.40 3.28
C GLU A 79 8.78 4.25 3.81
N PHE A 80 8.27 5.16 2.97
CA PHE A 80 7.16 6.04 3.31
C PHE A 80 5.87 5.23 3.51
N MET A 81 5.60 4.30 2.58
CA MET A 81 4.46 3.39 2.66
C MET A 81 4.52 2.50 3.91
N SER A 82 5.72 2.06 4.29
CA SER A 82 5.93 1.22 5.47
C SER A 82 5.70 1.99 6.76
N GLN A 83 6.31 3.17 6.92
CA GLN A 83 6.17 4.01 8.11
C GLN A 83 4.70 4.36 8.37
N MET A 84 3.97 4.73 7.32
CA MET A 84 2.54 5.06 7.41
C MET A 84 1.60 3.86 7.34
N ARG A 85 2.13 2.63 7.40
CA ARG A 85 1.36 1.37 7.37
C ARG A 85 0.30 1.36 6.26
N ALA A 86 0.72 1.72 5.05
CA ALA A 86 -0.18 1.93 3.94
C ALA A 86 -1.03 0.70 3.62
N VAL A 87 -2.28 0.95 3.22
CA VAL A 87 -3.14 -0.04 2.56
C VAL A 87 -3.50 0.49 1.19
N ILE A 88 -3.19 -0.27 0.15
CA ILE A 88 -3.41 0.09 -1.25
C ILE A 88 -4.46 -0.85 -1.81
N SER A 89 -5.55 -0.31 -2.36
CA SER A 89 -6.61 -1.07 -3.02
C SER A 89 -6.71 -0.65 -4.49
N TYR A 90 -6.37 -1.57 -5.39
CA TYR A 90 -6.47 -1.33 -6.84
C TYR A 90 -7.92 -1.30 -7.31
N LYS A 91 -8.76 -2.21 -6.80
CA LYS A 91 -10.20 -2.26 -7.11
C LYS A 91 -10.91 -0.94 -6.79
N GLU A 92 -10.57 -0.33 -5.66
CA GLU A 92 -11.20 0.92 -5.21
C GLU A 92 -10.46 2.19 -5.68
N GLY A 93 -9.25 2.06 -6.23
CA GLY A 93 -8.40 3.19 -6.58
C GLY A 93 -8.03 4.04 -5.37
N ARG A 94 -7.80 3.41 -4.20
CA ARG A 94 -7.61 4.10 -2.92
C ARG A 94 -6.33 3.68 -2.21
N ILE A 95 -5.73 4.65 -1.53
CA ILE A 95 -4.63 4.42 -0.59
C ILE A 95 -5.04 4.99 0.76
N PHE A 96 -4.82 4.20 1.82
CA PHE A 96 -5.03 4.60 3.20
C PHE A 96 -3.67 4.73 3.88
N PHE A 97 -3.45 5.85 4.56
CA PHE A 97 -2.25 6.12 5.34
C PHE A 97 -2.58 6.36 6.81
N ARG A 98 -1.64 6.04 7.69
CA ARG A 98 -1.61 6.41 9.10
C ARG A 98 -0.50 7.44 9.35
N PRO A 99 -0.72 8.71 9.00
CA PRO A 99 0.29 9.77 9.14
C PRO A 99 0.69 10.02 10.59
N ASP A 100 -0.17 9.67 11.54
CA ASP A 100 0.09 9.70 12.98
C ASP A 100 1.24 8.76 13.39
N LEU A 101 1.59 7.77 12.57
CA LEU A 101 2.63 6.78 12.86
C LEU A 101 3.97 7.11 12.22
N ILE A 102 4.12 8.23 11.52
CA ILE A 102 5.34 8.51 10.76
C ILE A 102 6.60 8.62 11.63
N ASN A 103 6.44 9.00 12.89
CA ASN A 103 7.50 9.09 13.89
C ASN A 103 7.43 7.95 14.93
N GLU A 104 6.61 6.93 14.69
CA GLU A 104 6.42 5.81 15.61
C GLU A 104 7.03 4.54 15.02
N ASP A 105 8.17 4.14 15.58
CA ASP A 105 8.87 2.91 15.19
C ASP A 105 8.20 1.65 15.77
N ASP A 106 7.35 1.80 16.78
CA ASP A 106 6.72 0.69 17.48
C ASP A 106 5.53 0.11 16.71
N GLU A 107 5.45 -1.23 16.64
CA GLU A 107 4.22 -1.96 16.32
C GLU A 107 3.16 -1.72 17.41
N LYS A 108 2.54 -0.53 17.44
CA LYS A 108 1.27 -0.38 18.17
C LYS A 108 0.30 -1.42 17.63
N GLU A 109 -0.13 -2.32 18.52
CA GLU A 109 -1.27 -3.22 18.30
C GLU A 109 -2.42 -2.45 17.66
N ALA A 110 -3.30 -3.15 16.94
CA ALA A 110 -4.57 -2.54 16.53
C ALA A 110 -5.15 -1.82 17.74
N PRO A 111 -5.62 -0.56 17.61
CA PRO A 111 -6.36 0.04 18.71
C PRO A 111 -7.43 -0.97 19.10
N LYS A 112 -7.38 -1.45 20.36
CA LYS A 112 -8.37 -2.38 20.88
C LYS A 112 -9.73 -1.80 20.53
N VAL A 113 -10.59 -2.60 19.91
CA VAL A 113 -11.95 -2.19 19.52
C VAL A 113 -12.52 -1.41 20.71
N PRO A 114 -12.75 -0.09 20.58
CA PRO A 114 -12.99 0.75 21.74
C PRO A 114 -14.23 0.23 22.45
N GLU A 115 -14.03 -0.21 23.69
CA GLU A 115 -15.10 -0.80 24.51
C GLU A 115 -16.14 0.26 24.90
N TYR A 116 -15.73 1.53 24.90
CA TYR A 116 -16.52 2.68 25.33
C TYR A 116 -16.60 3.75 24.23
N ARG A 117 -17.72 4.46 24.16
CA ARG A 117 -17.94 5.66 23.34
C ARG A 117 -18.31 6.86 24.22
N PHE A 118 -18.30 8.04 23.63
CA PHE A 118 -18.86 9.23 24.26
C PHE A 118 -20.37 9.34 23.94
N PHE A 119 -21.18 9.55 24.98
CA PHE A 119 -22.59 9.93 24.89
C PHE A 119 -22.72 11.38 25.31
N LYS A 120 -23.29 12.21 24.45
CA LYS A 120 -23.50 13.63 24.68
C LYS A 120 -24.97 13.90 24.96
N THR A 121 -25.22 14.81 25.88
CA THR A 121 -26.56 15.29 26.21
C THR A 121 -26.78 16.71 25.73
N LYS A 122 -28.06 17.11 25.60
CA LYS A 122 -28.48 18.45 25.18
C LYS A 122 -28.04 19.54 26.17
N ASP A 123 -27.82 19.19 27.44
CA ASP A 123 -27.21 20.06 28.46
C ASP A 123 -25.67 20.09 28.40
N ARG A 124 -25.07 19.68 27.28
CA ARG A 124 -23.62 19.68 26.99
C ARG A 124 -22.77 18.80 27.91
N LYS A 125 -23.36 17.86 28.65
CA LYS A 125 -22.59 16.85 29.38
C LYS A 125 -22.16 15.74 28.43
N THR A 126 -21.01 15.14 28.74
CA THR A 126 -20.43 14.04 27.97
C THR A 126 -20.07 12.90 28.91
N TYR A 127 -20.53 11.69 28.59
CA TYR A 127 -20.31 10.48 29.36
C TYR A 127 -19.54 9.46 28.52
N LYS A 128 -18.37 9.00 29.00
CA LYS A 128 -17.64 7.90 28.35
C LYS A 128 -18.14 6.57 28.92
N GLY A 129 -18.76 5.75 28.08
CA GLY A 129 -19.44 4.54 28.52
C GLY A 129 -19.87 3.60 27.39
N LYS A 130 -20.61 2.54 27.76
CA LYS A 130 -21.25 1.60 26.83
C LYS A 130 -22.70 1.32 27.27
N ILE A 131 -23.60 1.04 26.34
CA ILE A 131 -24.98 0.70 26.68
C ILE A 131 -24.99 -0.67 27.38
N ALA A 132 -25.45 -0.69 28.63
CA ALA A 132 -25.70 -1.90 29.38
C ALA A 132 -27.09 -2.46 29.11
N LYS A 133 -28.10 -1.57 29.01
CA LYS A 133 -29.48 -1.94 28.74
C LYS A 133 -30.24 -0.80 28.07
N LYS A 134 -31.14 -1.14 27.14
CA LYS A 134 -32.08 -0.20 26.51
C LYS A 134 -33.49 -0.45 27.05
N ASN A 135 -34.14 0.60 27.53
CA ASN A 135 -35.52 0.60 27.98
C ASN A 135 -36.38 1.43 27.01
N ALA A 136 -37.71 1.46 27.19
CA ALA A 136 -38.64 2.13 26.25
C ALA A 136 -38.38 3.65 26.08
N SER A 137 -38.00 4.35 27.15
CA SER A 137 -37.80 5.81 27.15
C SER A 137 -36.44 6.24 27.74
N SER A 138 -35.58 5.29 28.09
CA SER A 138 -34.28 5.54 28.70
C SER A 138 -33.24 4.50 28.30
N VAL A 139 -31.98 4.84 28.55
CA VAL A 139 -30.84 3.95 28.36
C VAL A 139 -30.02 3.88 29.64
N GLU A 140 -29.56 2.68 29.98
CA GLU A 140 -28.60 2.43 31.03
C GLU A 140 -27.20 2.36 30.42
N ILE A 141 -26.32 3.26 30.84
CA ILE A 141 -24.95 3.38 30.36
C ILE A 141 -24.01 2.96 31.47
N SER A 142 -23.20 1.94 31.22
CA SER A 142 -22.05 1.60 32.07
C SER A 142 -20.95 2.62 31.80
N ILE A 143 -20.65 3.46 32.79
CA ILE A 143 -19.64 4.52 32.70
C ILE A 143 -18.27 3.94 33.04
N GLU A 144 -17.26 4.30 32.25
CA GLU A 144 -15.88 3.86 32.51
C GLU A 144 -15.44 4.27 33.93
N GLY A 145 -14.96 3.30 34.72
CA GLY A 145 -14.52 3.53 36.10
C GLY A 145 -15.64 3.60 37.15
N GLN A 146 -16.92 3.44 36.79
CA GLN A 146 -18.04 3.42 37.74
C GLN A 146 -18.70 2.04 37.86
N LYS A 147 -19.04 1.64 39.10
CA LYS A 147 -19.73 0.36 39.36
C LYS A 147 -21.22 0.39 39.01
N LYS A 148 -21.88 1.55 39.08
CA LYS A 148 -23.31 1.69 38.81
C LYS A 148 -23.55 2.23 37.40
N ASN A 149 -24.57 1.69 36.74
CA ASN A 149 -25.02 2.22 35.46
C ASN A 149 -25.71 3.57 35.65
N LEU A 150 -25.45 4.50 34.74
CA LEU A 150 -26.16 5.76 34.63
C LEU A 150 -27.42 5.56 33.78
N VAL A 151 -28.59 5.89 34.35
CA VAL A 151 -29.85 5.92 33.59
C VAL A 151 -30.04 7.30 32.97
N VAL A 152 -30.10 7.38 31.64
CA VAL A 152 -30.32 8.63 30.91
C VAL A 152 -31.63 8.51 30.11
N PRO A 153 -32.60 9.43 30.30
CA PRO A 153 -33.76 9.51 29.41
C PRO A 153 -33.30 9.76 27.97
N THR A 154 -33.80 8.98 27.02
CA THR A 154 -33.30 9.01 25.64
C THR A 154 -33.45 10.40 25.01
N GLY A 155 -34.52 11.14 25.32
CA GLY A 155 -34.74 12.51 24.84
C GLY A 155 -33.78 13.58 25.39
N ARG A 156 -32.96 13.25 26.40
CA ARG A 156 -31.89 14.14 26.90
C ARG A 156 -30.60 14.01 26.11
N LEU A 157 -30.42 12.95 25.34
CA LEU A 157 -29.26 12.78 24.48
C LEU A 157 -29.31 13.76 23.30
N THR A 158 -28.15 14.05 22.71
CA THR A 158 -28.11 14.74 21.40
C THR A 158 -28.82 13.90 20.35
N ASP A 159 -29.24 14.52 19.25
CA ASP A 159 -30.01 13.82 18.22
C ASP A 159 -29.19 12.67 17.58
N GLU A 160 -27.87 12.83 17.48
CA GLU A 160 -26.94 11.77 17.05
C GLU A 160 -26.91 10.58 18.01
N ASP A 161 -26.78 10.83 19.32
CA ASP A 161 -26.73 9.77 20.33
C ASP A 161 -28.11 9.13 20.55
N GLN A 162 -29.19 9.90 20.44
CA GLN A 162 -30.57 9.38 20.46
C GLN A 162 -30.81 8.42 19.29
N LYS A 163 -30.34 8.77 18.08
CA LYS A 163 -30.41 7.87 16.93
C LYS A 163 -29.62 6.58 17.19
N TYR A 164 -28.40 6.69 17.69
CA TYR A 164 -27.58 5.52 18.03
C TYR A 164 -28.26 4.60 19.05
N VAL A 165 -28.82 5.15 20.15
CA VAL A 165 -29.54 4.36 21.17
C VAL A 165 -30.77 3.68 20.58
N THR A 166 -31.55 4.39 19.76
CA THR A 166 -32.74 3.83 19.09
C THR A 166 -32.37 2.60 18.27
N ASP A 167 -31.31 2.73 17.48
CA ASP A 167 -30.78 1.74 16.54
C ASP A 167 -30.02 0.58 17.22
N TRP A 168 -29.72 0.70 18.51
CA TRP A 168 -28.89 -0.26 19.26
C TRP A 168 -29.67 -1.52 19.65
N SER A 169 -28.99 -2.67 19.59
CA SER A 169 -29.41 -3.93 20.20
C SER A 169 -28.18 -4.70 20.70
N PRO A 170 -28.33 -5.61 21.68
CA PRO A 170 -27.22 -6.46 22.13
C PRO A 170 -26.58 -7.25 20.98
N GLN A 171 -27.40 -7.81 20.08
CA GLN A 171 -26.93 -8.58 18.92
C GLN A 171 -26.15 -7.70 17.95
N ARG A 172 -26.64 -6.48 17.68
CA ARG A 172 -25.95 -5.51 16.82
C ARG A 172 -24.62 -5.08 17.42
N GLU A 173 -24.54 -4.86 18.73
CA GLU A 173 -23.28 -4.48 19.36
C GLU A 173 -22.27 -5.63 19.33
N VAL A 174 -22.69 -6.88 19.59
CA VAL A 174 -21.82 -8.06 19.46
C VAL A 174 -21.29 -8.18 18.03
N PHE A 175 -22.19 -8.09 17.04
CA PHE A 175 -21.82 -8.13 15.62
C PHE A 175 -20.85 -7.00 15.26
N LEU A 176 -21.16 -5.74 15.59
CA LEU A 176 -20.29 -4.61 15.29
C LEU A 176 -18.94 -4.72 16.00
N ARG A 177 -18.89 -5.25 17.23
CA ARG A 177 -17.63 -5.49 17.94
C ARG A 177 -16.77 -6.52 17.22
N GLN A 178 -17.38 -7.60 16.71
CA GLN A 178 -16.68 -8.58 15.87
C GLN A 178 -16.20 -7.93 14.57
N CYS A 179 -17.05 -7.17 13.87
CA CYS A 179 -16.67 -6.47 12.64
C CYS A 179 -15.54 -5.46 12.84
N ARG A 180 -15.54 -4.70 13.95
CA ARG A 180 -14.47 -3.74 14.28
C ARG A 180 -13.14 -4.44 14.57
N GLY A 181 -13.17 -5.72 14.95
CA GLY A 181 -11.98 -6.54 15.20
C GLY A 181 -11.42 -7.24 13.96
N LEU A 182 -12.16 -7.22 12.83
CA LEU A 182 -11.70 -7.86 11.60
C LEU A 182 -10.45 -7.18 11.06
N LYS A 183 -9.45 -7.99 10.72
CA LYS A 183 -8.26 -7.58 9.98
C LYS A 183 -8.61 -7.35 8.51
N VAL A 184 -7.70 -6.72 7.77
CA VAL A 184 -7.83 -6.60 6.31
C VAL A 184 -7.87 -7.99 5.69
N GLU A 185 -7.01 -8.90 6.17
CA GLU A 185 -7.05 -10.32 5.81
C GLU A 185 -8.43 -10.97 5.96
N ASP A 186 -9.04 -10.89 7.14
CA ASP A 186 -10.34 -11.54 7.41
C ASP A 186 -11.41 -11.09 6.40
N ILE A 187 -11.44 -9.79 6.10
CA ILE A 187 -12.41 -9.21 5.16
C ILE A 187 -12.14 -9.68 3.72
N LEU A 188 -10.87 -9.75 3.32
CA LEU A 188 -10.50 -10.11 1.96
C LEU A 188 -10.63 -11.61 1.69
N GLU A 189 -10.34 -12.46 2.67
CA GLU A 189 -10.58 -13.91 2.58
C GLU A 189 -12.09 -14.22 2.46
N LEU A 190 -12.94 -13.50 3.21
CA LEU A 190 -14.40 -13.58 3.05
C LEU A 190 -14.85 -13.19 1.63
N ARG A 191 -14.12 -12.28 0.97
CA ARG A 191 -14.32 -11.86 -0.41
C ARG A 191 -13.57 -12.73 -1.44
N LYS A 192 -13.04 -13.88 -1.02
CA LYS A 192 -12.36 -14.87 -1.87
C LYS A 192 -11.05 -14.39 -2.52
N TYR A 193 -10.40 -13.38 -1.93
CA TYR A 193 -9.02 -13.09 -2.27
C TYR A 193 -8.10 -14.20 -1.77
N GLN A 194 -7.02 -14.43 -2.50
CA GLN A 194 -5.91 -15.22 -2.00
C GLN A 194 -4.89 -14.30 -1.30
N SER A 195 -4.46 -14.72 -0.11
CA SER A 195 -3.50 -14.01 0.74
C SER A 195 -2.08 -14.53 0.47
N PHE A 196 -1.12 -13.62 0.30
CA PHE A 196 0.29 -13.91 0.11
C PHE A 196 1.11 -13.08 1.07
N GLU A 197 1.84 -13.74 1.96
CA GLU A 197 2.83 -13.06 2.78
C GLU A 197 4.00 -12.62 1.89
N TYR A 198 4.40 -11.35 2.03
CA TYR A 198 5.59 -10.84 1.35
C TYR A 198 6.74 -10.67 2.33
N LYS A 199 7.96 -10.76 1.82
CA LYS A 199 9.19 -10.47 2.56
C LYS A 199 9.79 -9.15 2.07
N ARG A 200 10.30 -8.34 3.00
CA ARG A 200 11.11 -7.17 2.66
C ARG A 200 12.57 -7.57 2.44
N ARG A 201 13.20 -6.97 1.43
CA ARG A 201 14.65 -7.00 1.20
C ARG A 201 15.07 -5.60 0.81
N GLY A 202 15.82 -4.93 1.68
CA GLY A 202 15.83 -3.47 1.70
C GLY A 202 14.39 -2.96 1.88
N ASN A 203 14.00 -1.97 1.10
CA ASN A 203 12.65 -1.40 1.14
C ASN A 203 11.67 -2.05 0.15
N HIS A 204 12.13 -2.92 -0.75
CA HIS A 204 11.25 -3.59 -1.73
C HIS A 204 10.56 -4.81 -1.12
N ILE A 205 9.35 -5.09 -1.62
CA ILE A 205 8.55 -6.24 -1.19
C ILE A 205 8.60 -7.35 -2.24
N PHE A 206 8.75 -8.58 -1.75
CA PHE A 206 8.88 -9.77 -2.59
C PHE A 206 7.91 -10.85 -2.15
N VAL A 207 7.27 -11.49 -3.11
CA VAL A 207 6.44 -12.68 -2.89
C VAL A 207 7.11 -13.88 -3.56
N ASP A 208 7.08 -15.02 -2.88
CA ASP A 208 7.59 -16.28 -3.43
C ASP A 208 6.58 -16.85 -4.45
N GLY A 209 7.07 -17.39 -5.57
CA GLY A 209 6.23 -17.99 -6.59
C GLY A 209 7.00 -18.84 -7.58
N ALA A 210 6.41 -19.15 -8.73
CA ALA A 210 7.07 -19.91 -9.79
C ALA A 210 6.58 -19.51 -11.18
N LEU A 211 7.45 -19.72 -12.16
CA LEU A 211 7.16 -19.59 -13.58
C LEU A 211 7.39 -20.96 -14.21
N ASN A 212 6.36 -21.52 -14.86
CA ASN A 212 6.36 -22.88 -15.39
C ASN A 212 6.92 -23.92 -14.37
N ASN A 213 6.42 -23.86 -13.13
CA ASN A 213 6.83 -24.69 -11.99
C ASN A 213 8.27 -24.50 -11.49
N LYS A 214 9.06 -23.57 -12.06
CA LYS A 214 10.39 -23.23 -11.53
C LYS A 214 10.30 -22.06 -10.55
N LYS A 215 10.70 -22.32 -9.30
CA LYS A 215 10.57 -21.37 -8.20
C LYS A 215 11.40 -20.11 -8.43
N THR A 216 10.86 -18.97 -8.05
CA THR A 216 11.55 -17.68 -8.04
C THR A 216 10.88 -16.73 -7.04
N ARG A 217 11.42 -15.52 -6.94
CA ARG A 217 10.80 -14.41 -6.23
C ARG A 217 10.26 -13.40 -7.22
N PHE A 218 9.16 -12.77 -6.86
CA PHE A 218 8.55 -11.69 -7.63
C PHE A 218 8.58 -10.41 -6.81
N MET A 219 9.10 -9.34 -7.40
CA MET A 219 9.00 -8.01 -6.82
C MET A 219 7.61 -7.44 -7.11
N ILE A 220 6.95 -6.88 -6.10
CA ILE A 220 5.67 -6.18 -6.31
C ILE A 220 5.96 -4.68 -6.40
N ASP A 221 5.63 -4.07 -7.52
CA ASP A 221 6.02 -2.70 -7.88
C ASP A 221 4.82 -1.85 -8.31
N THR A 222 4.27 -1.10 -7.36
CA THR A 222 3.15 -0.18 -7.55
C THR A 222 3.50 1.04 -8.40
N GLY A 223 4.80 1.31 -8.63
CA GLY A 223 5.30 2.41 -9.45
C GLY A 223 5.55 2.01 -10.91
N ALA A 224 5.71 0.72 -11.20
CA ALA A 224 5.84 0.22 -12.55
C ALA A 224 4.48 0.19 -13.24
N GLY A 225 4.40 0.79 -14.44
CA GLY A 225 3.18 0.76 -15.25
C GLY A 225 2.86 -0.63 -15.81
N SER A 226 3.90 -1.36 -16.18
CA SER A 226 3.85 -2.69 -16.79
C SER A 226 4.66 -3.70 -16.01
N SER A 227 4.22 -4.95 -16.03
CA SER A 227 4.92 -6.09 -15.46
C SER A 227 6.01 -6.60 -16.41
N VAL A 228 7.17 -6.93 -15.85
CA VAL A 228 8.35 -7.36 -16.62
C VAL A 228 9.01 -8.61 -16.02
N LEU A 229 9.55 -9.48 -16.87
CA LEU A 229 10.35 -10.64 -16.51
C LEU A 229 11.83 -10.37 -16.75
N HIS A 230 12.70 -11.04 -15.99
CA HIS A 230 14.11 -11.15 -16.39
C HIS A 230 14.22 -12.05 -17.62
N VAL A 231 14.78 -11.52 -18.71
CA VAL A 231 14.81 -12.18 -20.02
C VAL A 231 15.46 -13.57 -20.01
N GLU A 232 16.62 -13.73 -19.37
CA GLU A 232 17.30 -15.03 -19.33
C GLU A 232 16.54 -16.02 -18.44
N TRP A 233 15.91 -15.54 -17.38
CA TRP A 233 15.08 -16.40 -16.54
C TRP A 233 13.81 -16.87 -17.25
N ALA A 234 13.17 -15.99 -18.05
CA ALA A 234 12.04 -16.37 -18.87
C ALA A 234 12.41 -17.49 -19.86
N LYS A 235 13.56 -17.38 -20.53
CA LYS A 235 14.07 -18.44 -21.43
C LYS A 235 14.33 -19.75 -20.67
N GLU A 236 15.03 -19.69 -19.54
CA GLU A 236 15.38 -20.87 -18.73
C GLU A 236 14.15 -21.58 -18.16
N THR A 237 13.06 -20.86 -17.91
CA THR A 237 11.78 -21.43 -17.46
C THR A 237 10.89 -21.93 -18.59
N GLY A 238 11.29 -21.76 -19.86
CA GLY A 238 10.54 -22.24 -21.02
C GLY A 238 9.40 -21.30 -21.45
N CYS A 239 9.52 -20.00 -21.16
CA CYS A 239 8.67 -19.00 -21.80
C CYS A 239 9.10 -18.76 -23.26
N ASP A 240 8.14 -18.36 -24.09
CA ASP A 240 8.38 -17.98 -25.49
C ASP A 240 8.74 -16.48 -25.51
N VAL A 241 10.04 -16.18 -25.57
CA VAL A 241 10.60 -14.82 -25.57
C VAL A 241 10.83 -14.36 -27.00
N GLY A 242 10.10 -13.33 -27.42
CA GLY A 242 10.22 -12.74 -28.75
C GLY A 242 11.49 -11.89 -28.96
N PRO A 243 11.57 -11.15 -30.08
CA PRO A 243 12.66 -10.21 -30.33
C PRO A 243 12.71 -9.08 -29.31
N MET A 244 13.92 -8.60 -29.00
CA MET A 244 14.16 -7.48 -28.06
C MET A 244 13.95 -6.11 -28.73
N ASP A 245 12.82 -5.94 -29.41
CA ASP A 245 12.48 -4.77 -30.24
C ASP A 245 11.52 -3.77 -29.55
N GLN A 246 11.05 -4.10 -28.35
CA GLN A 246 10.26 -3.20 -27.51
C GLN A 246 11.19 -2.31 -26.67
N THR A 247 10.64 -1.23 -26.11
CA THR A 247 11.38 -0.33 -25.22
C THR A 247 10.61 -0.11 -23.93
N VAL A 248 11.30 -0.27 -22.80
CA VAL A 248 10.81 0.10 -21.47
C VAL A 248 11.62 1.26 -20.90
N PHE A 249 11.01 2.04 -20.01
CA PHE A 249 11.62 3.21 -19.40
C PHE A 249 11.60 3.08 -17.87
N GLY A 250 12.63 3.62 -17.23
CA GLY A 250 12.69 3.82 -15.80
C GLY A 250 13.63 4.96 -15.43
N ILE A 251 13.89 5.09 -14.14
CA ILE A 251 14.71 6.19 -13.60
C ILE A 251 16.13 6.22 -14.18
N GLY A 252 16.67 5.06 -14.55
CA GLY A 252 18.00 4.93 -15.13
C GLY A 252 18.04 5.09 -16.65
N GLY A 253 16.89 5.33 -17.29
CA GLY A 253 16.76 5.53 -18.73
C GLY A 253 15.93 4.47 -19.43
N LYS A 254 16.31 4.13 -20.67
CA LYS A 254 15.60 3.15 -21.51
C LYS A 254 16.32 1.80 -21.59
N ALA A 255 15.56 0.73 -21.69
CA ALA A 255 16.08 -0.62 -21.91
C ALA A 255 15.29 -1.35 -23.01
N PRO A 256 15.94 -2.19 -23.83
CA PRO A 256 15.25 -3.04 -24.79
C PRO A 256 14.45 -4.11 -24.05
N ALA A 257 13.31 -4.48 -24.61
CA ALA A 257 12.43 -5.51 -24.06
C ALA A 257 11.84 -6.40 -25.16
N ALA A 258 11.38 -7.58 -24.78
CA ALA A 258 10.72 -8.53 -25.67
C ALA A 258 9.31 -8.86 -25.20
N ILE A 259 8.35 -8.96 -26.12
CA ILE A 259 7.06 -9.57 -25.81
C ILE A 259 7.29 -11.06 -25.52
N THR A 260 6.77 -11.53 -24.38
CA THR A 260 7.00 -12.89 -23.87
C THR A 260 5.69 -13.56 -23.53
N LYS A 261 5.45 -14.77 -24.06
CA LYS A 261 4.31 -15.60 -23.65
C LYS A 261 4.68 -16.41 -22.42
N VAL A 262 3.83 -16.33 -21.42
CA VAL A 262 3.96 -16.97 -20.11
C VAL A 262 2.87 -18.04 -20.00
N PRO A 263 3.22 -19.33 -20.14
CA PRO A 263 2.24 -20.40 -20.06
C PRO A 263 1.57 -20.46 -18.69
N VAL A 264 2.36 -20.50 -17.61
CA VAL A 264 1.85 -20.58 -16.25
C VAL A 264 2.72 -19.77 -15.30
N LEU A 265 2.09 -18.89 -14.55
CA LEU A 265 2.63 -18.21 -13.39
C LEU A 265 1.89 -18.69 -12.14
N THR A 266 2.61 -19.03 -11.08
CA THR A 266 2.00 -19.36 -9.78
C THR A 266 2.54 -18.48 -8.65
N MET A 267 1.63 -18.04 -7.80
CA MET A 267 1.92 -17.36 -6.54
C MET A 267 1.11 -18.07 -5.47
N GLY A 268 1.75 -18.73 -4.50
CA GLY A 268 1.05 -19.59 -3.54
C GLY A 268 0.12 -20.60 -4.22
N ARG A 269 -1.19 -20.47 -4.00
CA ARG A 269 -2.23 -21.31 -4.62
C ARG A 269 -2.88 -20.67 -5.86
N ALA A 270 -2.53 -19.43 -6.20
CA ALA A 270 -3.04 -18.76 -7.39
C ALA A 270 -2.24 -19.22 -8.60
N LYS A 271 -2.97 -19.48 -9.69
CA LYS A 271 -2.43 -19.87 -10.99
C LYS A 271 -2.96 -18.89 -12.01
N PHE A 272 -2.07 -18.32 -12.79
CA PHE A 272 -2.38 -17.42 -13.90
C PHE A 272 -1.83 -18.05 -15.17
N GLU A 273 -2.68 -18.23 -16.16
CA GLU A 273 -2.33 -18.98 -17.37
C GLU A 273 -2.36 -18.11 -18.62
N ASN A 274 -1.52 -18.46 -19.59
CA ASN A 274 -1.51 -17.86 -20.94
C ASN A 274 -1.38 -16.33 -20.94
N ARG A 275 -0.49 -15.79 -20.11
CA ARG A 275 -0.24 -14.34 -20.02
C ARG A 275 0.76 -13.89 -21.07
N GLN A 276 0.70 -12.61 -21.41
CA GLN A 276 1.73 -11.94 -22.19
C GLN A 276 2.35 -10.84 -21.34
N LEU A 277 3.65 -10.90 -21.12
CA LEU A 277 4.43 -9.93 -20.35
C LEU A 277 5.60 -9.42 -21.19
N LEU A 278 6.25 -8.34 -20.75
CA LEU A 278 7.52 -7.93 -21.32
C LEU A 278 8.67 -8.65 -20.61
N SER A 279 9.74 -8.97 -21.32
CA SER A 279 11.00 -9.45 -20.76
C SER A 279 12.09 -8.41 -20.98
N VAL A 280 12.90 -8.14 -19.96
CA VAL A 280 14.00 -7.19 -19.98
C VAL A 280 15.20 -7.78 -19.23
N ASP A 281 16.41 -7.32 -19.54
CA ASP A 281 17.57 -7.64 -18.71
C ASP A 281 17.57 -6.77 -17.44
N LEU A 282 16.86 -7.25 -16.42
CA LEU A 282 16.74 -6.60 -15.11
C LEU A 282 18.07 -6.41 -14.36
N PHE A 283 19.10 -7.21 -14.63
CA PHE A 283 20.32 -7.26 -13.81
C PHE A 283 21.59 -6.87 -14.57
N LYS A 284 21.47 -6.42 -15.83
CA LYS A 284 22.61 -6.00 -16.67
C LYS A 284 23.59 -5.07 -15.94
N GLN A 285 23.05 -4.08 -15.22
CA GLN A 285 23.83 -3.05 -14.51
C GLN A 285 24.13 -3.42 -13.05
N LEU A 286 23.60 -4.55 -12.55
CA LEU A 286 23.78 -5.03 -11.18
C LEU A 286 24.73 -6.23 -11.12
N GLY A 287 25.66 -6.32 -12.08
CA GLY A 287 26.65 -7.40 -12.16
C GLY A 287 26.03 -8.79 -12.40
N GLY A 288 24.80 -8.86 -12.92
CA GLY A 288 24.13 -10.12 -13.25
C GLY A 288 23.61 -10.94 -12.06
N ASN A 289 23.63 -10.41 -10.82
CA ASN A 289 23.10 -11.13 -9.67
C ASN A 289 21.56 -11.21 -9.72
N ARG A 290 21.04 -12.37 -10.16
CA ARG A 290 19.60 -12.61 -10.33
C ARG A 290 18.89 -12.79 -8.99
N ALA A 291 18.48 -11.67 -8.39
CA ALA A 291 17.79 -11.70 -7.11
C ALA A 291 16.30 -12.15 -7.24
N TYR A 292 15.65 -11.89 -8.36
CA TYR A 292 14.22 -12.16 -8.58
C TYR A 292 13.92 -12.38 -10.07
N GLY A 293 12.81 -13.05 -10.37
CA GLY A 293 12.46 -13.43 -11.74
C GLY A 293 11.57 -12.42 -12.47
N ALA A 294 10.81 -11.61 -11.74
CA ALA A 294 9.84 -10.68 -12.30
C ALA A 294 9.60 -9.46 -11.41
N ILE A 295 9.12 -8.39 -12.04
CA ILE A 295 8.49 -7.24 -11.41
C ILE A 295 7.02 -7.25 -11.82
N PHE A 296 6.10 -7.29 -10.86
CA PHE A 296 4.67 -7.13 -11.11
C PHE A 296 4.25 -5.68 -10.89
N GLY A 297 3.86 -5.06 -12.00
CA GLY A 297 3.43 -3.68 -12.10
C GLY A 297 1.94 -3.48 -11.91
N ALA A 298 1.52 -2.23 -12.11
CA ALA A 298 0.15 -1.78 -11.95
C ALA A 298 -0.84 -2.44 -12.91
N ASP A 299 -0.38 -2.94 -14.06
CA ASP A 299 -1.17 -3.77 -14.98
C ASP A 299 -1.67 -5.05 -14.31
N PHE A 300 -0.77 -5.85 -13.76
CA PHE A 300 -1.08 -7.09 -13.06
C PHE A 300 -1.91 -6.84 -11.80
N MET A 301 -1.57 -5.80 -11.04
CA MET A 301 -2.31 -5.45 -9.83
C MET A 301 -3.72 -4.95 -10.10
N ARG A 302 -3.95 -4.19 -11.18
CA ARG A 302 -5.32 -3.81 -11.60
C ARG A 302 -6.13 -5.02 -12.02
N GLU A 303 -5.52 -5.90 -12.81
CA GLU A 303 -6.20 -7.08 -13.34
C GLU A 303 -6.64 -8.04 -12.22
N THR A 304 -5.81 -8.18 -11.19
CA THR A 304 -6.07 -9.05 -10.04
C THR A 304 -6.78 -8.35 -8.88
N ASP A 305 -7.27 -7.13 -9.08
CA ASP A 305 -7.98 -6.34 -8.06
C ASP A 305 -7.16 -6.18 -6.76
N ALA A 306 -5.82 -6.13 -6.87
CA ALA A 306 -4.90 -6.37 -5.77
C ALA A 306 -5.12 -5.44 -4.56
N VAL A 307 -4.92 -5.98 -3.37
CA VAL A 307 -4.81 -5.21 -2.13
C VAL A 307 -3.47 -5.47 -1.48
N ILE A 308 -2.73 -4.41 -1.12
CA ILE A 308 -1.43 -4.51 -0.46
C ILE A 308 -1.54 -3.85 0.90
N THR A 309 -1.18 -4.54 1.97
CA THR A 309 -1.17 -4.01 3.33
C THR A 309 0.23 -4.11 3.91
N TYR A 310 0.79 -2.96 4.25
CA TYR A 310 2.09 -2.88 4.90
C TYR A 310 2.05 -3.34 6.35
N ARG A 311 0.88 -3.23 6.97
CA ARG A 311 0.66 -3.59 8.36
C ARG A 311 0.63 -5.09 8.59
N GLU A 312 0.01 -5.84 7.68
CA GLU A 312 -0.12 -7.29 7.80
C GLU A 312 0.91 -8.02 6.93
N GLN A 313 1.80 -7.28 6.26
CA GLN A 313 2.83 -7.77 5.34
C GLN A 313 2.29 -8.74 4.28
N LYS A 314 1.12 -8.40 3.72
CA LYS A 314 0.40 -9.25 2.78
C LYS A 314 0.05 -8.52 1.50
N VAL A 315 0.08 -9.28 0.41
CA VAL A 315 -0.54 -8.96 -0.86
C VAL A 315 -1.72 -9.90 -1.04
N PHE A 316 -2.85 -9.36 -1.46
CA PHE A 316 -4.06 -10.10 -1.75
C PHE A 316 -4.37 -9.96 -3.23
N LEU A 317 -4.59 -11.07 -3.92
CA LEU A 317 -4.94 -11.09 -5.34
C LEU A 317 -6.25 -11.87 -5.53
N GLN A 318 -7.10 -11.42 -6.45
CA GLN A 318 -8.13 -12.30 -7.01
C GLN A 318 -7.49 -13.17 -8.10
N PRO A 319 -7.62 -14.51 -8.02
CA PRO A 319 -7.17 -15.39 -9.09
C PRO A 319 -8.04 -15.23 -10.35
N ASP A 320 -7.57 -15.78 -11.46
CA ASP A 320 -8.39 -15.92 -12.68
C ASP A 320 -9.72 -16.64 -12.35
N LYS A 321 -10.80 -16.22 -13.01
CA LYS A 321 -12.14 -16.79 -12.83
C LYS A 321 -12.27 -18.17 -13.45
#